data_AF-A0A1A5CZ23-F1
#
_entry.id   AF-A0A1A5CZ23-F1
#
_cell.length_a   1.000
_cell.length_b   1.000
_cell.length_c   1.000
_cell.angle_alpha   90.00
_cell.angle_beta   90.00
_cell.angle_gamma   90.00
#
_symmetry.space_group_name_H-M   'P 1'
#
loop_
_entity.id
_entity.type
_entity.pdbx_description
1 polymer ?
#
loop_
_entity_poly.entity_id
_entity_poly.type
_entity_poly.pdbx_seq_one_letter_code
_entity_poly.pdbx_strand_id
1 'polypeptide(L)'
;MLLPGAEAQGMTHNQCLELLEGVEDTLELLTSTLSYLIHAESQRPLPDAAVIASWEALREEVIDVEHALPGADVTVYQQTLLIYGKRNRELRPLIDRYMAK
;
A
#
# COMPACT_ATOMS: atom_id res chain seq x y z
N MET A 1 -10.37 8.09 20.93
CA MET A 1 -8.98 8.61 21.09
C MET A 1 -8.56 9.12 19.73
N LEU A 2 -7.97 10.32 19.63
CA LEU A 2 -7.43 10.84 18.37
C LEU A 2 -6.03 10.27 18.13
N LEU A 3 -5.60 10.23 16.86
CA LEU A 3 -4.22 9.88 16.52
C LEU A 3 -3.24 10.88 17.18
N PRO A 4 -2.04 10.46 17.60
CA PRO A 4 -1.00 11.38 18.02
C PRO A 4 -0.79 12.50 16.97
N GLY A 5 -0.70 13.75 17.41
CA GLY A 5 -0.54 14.92 16.53
C GLY A 5 -1.82 15.42 15.85
N ALA A 6 -2.92 14.67 15.88
CA ALA A 6 -4.18 15.06 15.22
C ALA A 6 -4.80 16.34 15.80
N GLU A 7 -4.72 16.53 17.12
CA GLU A 7 -5.21 17.74 17.80
C GLU A 7 -4.47 19.00 17.32
N ALA A 8 -3.16 18.92 17.13
CA ALA A 8 -2.34 20.02 16.62
C ALA A 8 -2.69 20.39 15.18
N GLN A 9 -3.23 19.45 14.41
CA GLN A 9 -3.73 19.67 13.05
C GLN A 9 -5.23 20.03 13.01
N GLY A 10 -5.89 20.16 14.16
CA GLY A 10 -7.33 20.45 14.25
C GLY A 10 -8.21 19.34 13.67
N MET A 11 -7.71 18.11 13.61
CA MET A 11 -8.45 16.98 13.05
C MET A 11 -9.51 16.48 14.02
N THR A 12 -10.70 16.25 13.47
CA THR A 12 -11.81 15.61 14.20
C THR A 12 -11.58 14.10 14.32
N HIS A 13 -12.35 13.46 15.19
CA HIS A 13 -12.31 12.01 15.34
C HIS A 13 -12.66 11.28 14.04
N ASN A 14 -13.68 11.74 13.32
CA ASN A 14 -14.10 11.13 12.05
C ASN A 14 -12.99 11.24 10.99
N GLN A 15 -12.31 12.39 10.90
CA GLN A 15 -11.18 12.54 9.97
C GLN A 15 -10.00 11.63 10.32
N CYS A 16 -9.79 11.32 11.61
CA CYS A 16 -8.78 10.33 12.01
C CYS A 16 -9.20 8.91 11.61
N LEU A 17 -10.48 8.57 11.75
CA LEU A 17 -11.00 7.26 11.33
C LEU A 17 -10.91 7.09 9.81
N GLU A 18 -11.36 8.08 9.03
CA GLU A 18 -11.26 8.06 7.56
C GLU A 18 -9.80 7.92 7.09
N LEU A 19 -8.85 8.54 7.79
CA LEU A 19 -7.42 8.41 7.49
C LEU A 19 -6.89 7.01 7.82
N LEU A 20 -7.29 6.44 8.95
CA LEU A 20 -6.92 5.08 9.34
C LEU A 20 -7.44 4.07 8.33
N GLU A 21 -8.74 4.11 8.03
CA GLU A 21 -9.41 3.26 7.05
C GLU A 21 -8.78 3.42 5.66
N GLY A 22 -8.54 4.66 5.23
CA GLY A 22 -7.93 4.92 3.93
C GLY A 22 -6.50 4.38 3.81
N VAL A 23 -5.71 4.40 4.89
CA VAL A 23 -4.38 3.80 4.92
C VAL A 23 -4.47 2.28 4.90
N GLU A 24 -5.33 1.68 5.72
CA GLU A 24 -5.56 0.23 5.76
C GLU A 24 -5.97 -0.29 4.37
N ASP A 25 -7.01 0.27 3.78
CA ASP A 25 -7.50 -0.07 2.43
C ASP A 25 -6.40 0.08 1.37
N THR A 26 -5.58 1.14 1.47
CA THR A 26 -4.51 1.42 0.50
C THR A 26 -3.41 0.36 0.58
N LEU A 27 -2.97 0.01 1.80
CA LEU A 27 -1.91 -0.98 2.00
C LEU A 27 -2.41 -2.39 1.66
N GLU A 28 -3.62 -2.76 2.06
CA GLU A 28 -4.22 -4.05 1.75
C GLU A 28 -4.38 -4.24 0.23
N LEU A 29 -4.89 -3.22 -0.47
CA LEU A 29 -5.02 -3.24 -1.93
C LEU A 29 -3.65 -3.42 -2.60
N LEU A 30 -2.62 -2.75 -2.08
CA LEU A 30 -1.27 -2.84 -2.64
C LEU A 30 -0.66 -4.23 -2.42
N THR A 31 -0.76 -4.77 -1.21
CA THR A 31 -0.30 -6.13 -0.87
C THR A 31 -0.98 -7.19 -1.73
N SER A 32 -2.30 -7.05 -1.93
CA SER A 32 -3.08 -7.94 -2.79
C SER A 32 -2.68 -7.81 -4.26
N THR A 33 -2.51 -6.57 -4.75
CA THR A 33 -2.05 -6.28 -6.11
C THR A 33 -0.67 -6.90 -6.38
N LEU A 34 0.28 -6.72 -5.46
CA LEU A 34 1.63 -7.26 -5.59
C LEU A 34 1.60 -8.79 -5.59
N SER A 35 0.84 -9.40 -4.70
CA SER A 35 0.70 -10.85 -4.64
C SER A 35 0.13 -11.42 -5.94
N TYR A 36 -0.88 -10.75 -6.52
CA TYR A 36 -1.41 -11.11 -7.84
C TYR A 36 -0.35 -10.97 -8.94
N LEU A 37 0.33 -9.82 -9.03
CA LEU A 37 1.32 -9.55 -10.08
C LEU A 37 2.50 -10.53 -10.02
N ILE A 38 3.03 -10.80 -8.81
CA ILE A 38 4.09 -11.79 -8.59
C ILE A 38 3.64 -13.17 -9.06
N HIS A 39 2.44 -13.60 -8.67
CA HIS A 39 1.89 -14.87 -9.12
C HIS A 39 1.75 -14.92 -10.64
N ALA A 40 1.14 -13.90 -11.25
CA ALA A 40 0.89 -13.84 -12.68
C ALA A 40 2.17 -13.83 -13.52
N GLU A 41 3.21 -13.09 -13.12
CA GLU A 41 4.51 -13.11 -13.79
C GLU A 41 5.20 -14.46 -13.66
N SER A 42 5.10 -15.10 -12.49
CA SER A 42 5.68 -16.42 -12.24
C SER A 42 5.07 -17.53 -13.11
N GLN A 43 3.83 -17.36 -13.57
CA GLN A 43 3.15 -18.33 -14.46
C GLN A 43 3.48 -18.13 -15.95
N ARG A 44 4.26 -17.12 -16.33
CA ARG A 44 4.59 -16.90 -17.75
C ARG A 44 5.57 -17.94 -18.28
N PRO A 45 5.59 -18.20 -19.60
CA PRO A 45 6.57 -19.11 -20.21
C PRO A 45 8.03 -18.71 -19.98
N LEU A 46 8.29 -17.41 -19.80
CA LEU A 46 9.59 -16.87 -19.44
C LEU A 46 9.38 -15.76 -18.39
N PRO A 47 9.37 -16.10 -17.08
CA PRO A 47 9.20 -15.14 -16.01
C PRO A 47 10.39 -14.19 -15.91
N ASP A 48 10.13 -12.91 -15.65
CA ASP A 48 11.15 -11.93 -15.31
C ASP A 48 11.45 -11.97 -13.80
N ALA A 49 12.54 -12.65 -13.44
CA ALA A 49 12.97 -12.81 -12.05
C ALA A 49 13.33 -11.48 -11.37
N ALA A 50 13.82 -10.48 -12.12
CA ALA A 50 14.17 -9.19 -11.56
C ALA A 50 12.92 -8.39 -11.19
N VAL A 51 11.88 -8.47 -12.03
CA VAL A 51 10.57 -7.87 -11.76
C VAL A 51 9.91 -8.54 -10.54
N ILE A 52 9.92 -9.86 -10.47
CA ILE A 52 9.37 -10.61 -9.32
C ILE A 52 10.06 -10.18 -8.02
N ALA A 53 11.40 -10.20 -7.98
CA ALA A 53 12.16 -9.78 -6.81
C ALA A 53 11.88 -8.32 -6.42
N SER A 54 11.70 -7.42 -7.39
CA SER A 54 11.34 -6.02 -7.12
C SER A 54 9.97 -5.88 -6.45
N TRP A 55 8.99 -6.69 -6.87
CA TRP A 55 7.66 -6.68 -6.29
C TRP A 55 7.58 -7.37 -4.94
N GLU A 56 8.38 -8.41 -4.72
CA GLU A 56 8.54 -9.06 -3.41
C GLU A 56 9.13 -8.09 -2.39
N ALA A 57 10.22 -7.39 -2.74
CA ALA A 57 10.82 -6.39 -1.87
C ALA A 57 9.84 -5.25 -1.55
N LEU A 58 9.06 -4.80 -2.54
CA LEU A 58 8.02 -3.81 -2.30
C LEU A 58 6.90 -4.34 -1.40
N ARG A 59 6.51 -5.61 -1.53
CA ARG A 59 5.49 -6.22 -0.67
C ARG A 59 5.98 -6.34 0.77
N GLU A 60 7.24 -6.74 0.98
CA GLU A 60 7.87 -6.76 2.30
C GLU A 60 7.91 -5.35 2.92
N GLU A 61 8.27 -4.33 2.15
CA GLU A 61 8.25 -2.93 2.59
C GLU A 61 6.86 -2.48 3.06
N VAL A 62 5.79 -2.86 2.33
CA VAL A 62 4.40 -2.54 2.70
C VAL A 62 4.00 -3.21 4.01
N ILE A 63 4.37 -4.48 4.19
CA ILE A 63 4.11 -5.23 5.42
C ILE A 63 4.84 -4.58 6.59
N ASP A 64 6.12 -4.20 6.43
CA ASP A 64 6.89 -3.53 7.48
C ASP A 64 6.26 -2.19 7.89
N VAL A 65 5.76 -1.41 6.93
CA VAL A 65 5.05 -0.16 7.22
C VAL A 65 3.75 -0.42 7.97
N GLU A 66 2.95 -1.39 7.55
CA GLU A 66 1.71 -1.77 8.25
C GLU A 66 1.97 -2.13 9.71
N HIS A 67 3.05 -2.87 9.99
CA HIS A 67 3.46 -3.20 11.36
C HIS A 67 3.97 -2.00 12.16
N ALA A 68 4.53 -0.98 11.51
CA ALA A 68 5.09 0.20 12.16
C ALA A 68 4.07 1.32 12.42
N LEU A 69 2.93 1.31 11.73
CA LEU A 69 1.90 2.35 11.82
C LEU A 69 1.22 2.48 13.19
N PRO A 70 0.87 1.40 13.92
CA PRO A 70 0.12 1.53 15.16
C PRO A 70 0.79 2.45 16.18
N GLY A 71 0.08 3.52 16.56
CA GLY A 71 0.58 4.52 17.50
C GLY A 71 1.50 5.58 16.88
N ALA A 72 1.69 5.58 15.57
CA ALA A 72 2.43 6.61 14.85
C ALA A 72 1.69 7.96 14.86
N ASP A 73 2.44 9.02 14.58
CA ASP A 73 1.89 10.37 14.41
C ASP A 73 0.99 10.45 13.17
N VAL A 74 -0.04 11.28 13.22
CA VAL A 74 -1.01 11.49 12.13
C VAL A 74 -0.33 11.87 10.80
N THR A 75 0.82 12.55 10.85
CA THR A 75 1.62 12.86 9.66
C THR A 75 2.17 11.62 8.97
N VAL A 76 2.51 10.58 9.73
CA VAL A 76 3.01 9.31 9.18
C VAL A 76 1.89 8.59 8.43
N TYR A 77 0.67 8.59 8.96
CA TYR A 77 -0.50 8.05 8.26
C TYR A 77 -0.79 8.82 6.96
N GLN A 78 -0.76 10.16 6.99
CA GLN A 78 -0.95 10.99 5.80
C GLN A 78 0.11 10.74 4.73
N GLN A 79 1.38 10.64 5.13
CA GLN A 79 2.48 10.33 4.22
C GLN A 79 2.35 8.94 3.62
N THR A 80 1.99 7.95 4.44
CA THR A 80 1.75 6.57 4.00
C THR A 80 0.65 6.54 2.93
N LEU A 81 -0.49 7.18 3.19
CA LEU A 81 -1.58 7.25 2.22
C LEU A 81 -1.14 7.86 0.88
N LEU A 82 -0.33 8.94 0.93
CA LEU A 82 0.19 9.59 -0.28
C LEU A 82 1.16 8.70 -1.07
N ILE A 83 2.12 8.08 -0.38
CA ILE A 83 3.18 7.27 -1.00
C ILE A 83 2.58 6.01 -1.61
N TYR A 84 1.84 5.23 -0.82
CA TYR A 84 1.34 3.93 -1.26
C TYR A 84 0.10 4.08 -2.15
N GLY A 85 -0.70 5.14 -1.98
CA GLY A 85 -1.76 5.50 -2.92
C GLY A 85 -1.22 5.90 -4.30
N LYS A 86 -0.03 6.49 -4.38
CA LYS A 86 0.66 6.69 -5.66
C LYS A 86 1.13 5.36 -6.27
N ARG A 87 1.76 4.49 -5.48
CA ARG A 87 2.24 3.18 -5.95
C ARG A 87 1.09 2.30 -6.49
N ASN A 88 -0.06 2.29 -5.81
CA ASN A 88 -1.27 1.62 -6.32
C ASN A 88 -1.67 2.09 -7.72
N ARG A 89 -1.64 3.41 -7.96
CA ARG A 89 -1.97 3.99 -9.28
C ARG A 89 -0.93 3.60 -10.35
N GLU A 90 0.33 3.47 -9.98
CA GLU A 90 1.40 3.07 -10.91
C GLU A 90 1.34 1.59 -11.28
N LEU A 91 0.91 0.71 -10.36
CA LEU A 91 0.78 -0.72 -10.62
C LEU A 91 -0.51 -1.10 -11.34
N ARG A 92 -1.57 -0.28 -11.24
CA ARG A 92 -2.88 -0.58 -11.83
C ARG A 92 -2.85 -0.93 -13.32
N PRO A 93 -2.12 -0.21 -14.20
CA PRO A 93 -2.01 -0.58 -15.61
C PRO A 93 -1.33 -1.93 -15.85
N LEU A 94 -0.54 -2.43 -14.90
CA LEU A 94 0.09 -3.74 -15.00
C LEU A 94 -0.95 -4.84 -14.77
N ILE A 95 -1.83 -4.68 -13.79
CA ILE A 95 -2.93 -5.63 -13.52
C ILE A 95 -3.75 -5.86 -14.80
N ASP A 96 -4.13 -4.78 -15.48
CA ASP A 96 -4.90 -4.85 -16.73
C ASP A 96 -4.17 -5.66 -17.82
N ARG A 97 -2.82 -5.57 -17.89
CA ARG A 97 -2.02 -6.34 -18.86
C ARG A 97 -1.96 -7.83 -18.56
N TYR A 98 -2.00 -8.22 -17.28
CA TYR A 98 -2.02 -9.63 -16.90
C TYR A 98 -3.44 -10.22 -16.96
N MET A 99 -4.49 -9.42 -16.74
CA MET A 99 -5.88 -9.87 -16.90
C MET A 99 -6.33 -9.99 -18.35
N ALA A 100 -5.74 -9.22 -19.26
CA ALA A 100 -6.07 -9.26 -20.69
C ALA A 100 -5.42 -10.43 -21.46
N LYS A 101 -4.73 -11.35 -20.78
CA LYS A 101 -4.06 -12.52 -21.36
C LYS A 101 -4.71 -13.81 -20.88
#